data_AF-Q84ER7-F1
#
_entry.id   AF-Q84ER7-F1
#
_cell.length_a   1.000
_cell.length_b   1.000
_cell.length_c   1.000
_cell.angle_alpha   90.00
_cell.angle_beta   90.00
_cell.angle_gamma   90.00
#
_symmetry.space_group_name_H-M   'P 1'
#
loop_
_entity.id
_entity.type
_entity.pdbx_description
1 polymer ?
#
loop_
_entity_poly.entity_id
_entity_poly.type
_entity_poly.pdbx_seq_one_letter_code
_entity_poly.pdbx_strand_id
1 'polypeptide(L)'
;MNHAFITDEQRIVLLANGRESLENPDFDPAPVVKLFTPDAGATWLLTKIDPDDHDHAFGLCDLGLGMPETGWVSLGELATVRGRLGLPIERDLHFRAEKRLSAYARDARLAGRIVV
;
A
#
# COMPACT_ATOMS: atom_id res chain seq x y z
N MET A 1 -14.93 4.24 8.07
CA MET A 1 -13.94 4.69 9.07
C MET A 1 -12.91 5.55 8.38
N ASN A 2 -12.50 6.67 8.98
CA ASN A 2 -11.42 7.50 8.42
C ASN A 2 -10.07 6.91 8.89
N HIS A 3 -9.24 6.41 7.97
CA HIS A 3 -7.91 5.90 8.31
C HIS A 3 -6.94 7.09 8.27
N ALA A 4 -6.42 7.50 9.42
CA ALA A 4 -5.60 8.71 9.55
C ALA A 4 -4.35 8.74 8.63
N PHE A 5 -3.93 7.60 8.10
CA PHE A 5 -2.77 7.44 7.23
C PHE A 5 -3.09 7.51 5.71
N ILE A 6 -4.33 7.78 5.30
CA ILE A 6 -4.71 8.03 3.89
C ILE A 6 -5.52 9.33 3.83
N THR A 7 -5.12 10.29 2.99
CA THR A 7 -5.91 11.53 2.81
C THR A 7 -7.14 11.31 1.94
N ASP A 8 -8.10 12.24 1.98
CA ASP A 8 -9.29 12.16 1.13
C ASP A 8 -8.93 12.19 -0.37
N GLU A 9 -7.93 12.97 -0.78
CA GLU A 9 -7.45 13.00 -2.17
C GLU A 9 -6.84 11.66 -2.57
N GLN A 10 -6.02 11.07 -1.70
CA GLN A 10 -5.44 9.74 -1.97
C GLN A 10 -6.53 8.68 -2.04
N ARG A 11 -7.55 8.75 -1.16
CA ARG A 11 -8.69 7.84 -1.20
C ARG A 11 -9.49 7.96 -2.50
N ILE A 12 -9.71 9.17 -2.99
CA ILE A 12 -10.40 9.39 -4.29
C ILE A 12 -9.65 8.67 -5.41
N VAL A 13 -8.32 8.82 -5.47
CA VAL A 13 -7.50 8.17 -6.49
C VAL A 13 -7.48 6.66 -6.32
N LEU A 14 -7.32 6.14 -5.10
CA LEU A 14 -7.34 4.71 -4.80
C LEU A 14 -8.68 4.07 -5.20
N LEU A 15 -9.81 4.72 -4.95
CA LEU A 15 -11.14 4.25 -5.35
C LEU A 15 -11.33 4.31 -6.87
N ALA A 16 -10.84 5.36 -7.52
CA ALA A 16 -10.86 5.44 -8.99
C ALA A 16 -10.07 4.30 -9.63
N ASN A 17 -8.87 4.01 -9.11
CA ASN A 17 -8.06 2.87 -9.53
C ASN A 17 -8.74 1.51 -9.28
N GLY A 18 -9.51 1.41 -8.18
CA GLY A 18 -10.33 0.24 -7.88
C GLY A 18 -11.39 -0.01 -8.93
N ARG A 19 -12.16 1.03 -9.30
CA ARG A 19 -13.18 0.96 -10.37
C ARG A 19 -12.58 0.60 -11.72
N GLU A 20 -11.48 1.25 -12.11
CA GLU A 20 -10.78 0.94 -13.36
C GLU A 20 -10.31 -0.52 -13.42
N SER A 21 -9.86 -1.08 -12.29
CA SER A 21 -9.43 -2.48 -12.23
C SER A 21 -10.56 -3.49 -12.45
N LEU A 22 -11.83 -3.11 -12.22
CA LEU A 22 -12.98 -3.98 -12.49
C LEU A 22 -13.25 -4.11 -14.00
N GLU A 23 -13.01 -3.04 -14.75
CA GLU A 23 -13.21 -3.00 -16.20
C GLU A 23 -11.96 -3.46 -16.97
N ASN A 24 -10.78 -3.32 -16.37
CA ASN A 24 -9.49 -3.61 -16.97
C ASN A 24 -8.61 -4.49 -16.07
N PRO A 25 -8.61 -5.82 -16.27
CA PRO A 25 -7.81 -6.77 -15.47
C PRO A 25 -6.29 -6.53 -15.51
N ASP A 26 -5.79 -5.92 -16.60
CA ASP A 26 -4.36 -5.63 -16.79
C ASP A 26 -3.96 -4.24 -16.25
N PHE A 27 -4.87 -3.54 -15.57
CA PHE A 27 -4.62 -2.23 -15.01
C PHE A 27 -3.54 -2.29 -13.91
N ASP A 28 -2.38 -1.70 -14.20
CA ASP A 28 -1.19 -1.67 -13.34
C ASP A 28 -0.85 -0.21 -12.93
N PRO A 29 -1.62 0.37 -12.00
CA PRO A 29 -1.42 1.75 -11.56
C PRO A 29 -0.12 1.92 -10.76
N ALA A 30 0.41 3.14 -10.77
CA ALA A 30 1.47 3.53 -9.85
C ALA A 30 0.94 3.60 -8.40
N PRO A 31 1.74 3.24 -7.38
CA PRO A 31 1.35 3.42 -5.99
C PRO A 31 0.94 4.86 -5.66
N VAL A 32 -0.18 5.00 -4.97
CA VAL A 32 -0.75 6.31 -4.57
C VAL A 32 -0.21 6.74 -3.21
N VAL A 33 0.06 5.76 -2.34
CA VAL A 33 0.54 6.02 -0.98
C VAL A 33 1.55 4.96 -0.56
N LYS A 34 2.59 5.42 0.14
CA LYS A 34 3.53 4.58 0.88
C LYS A 34 3.23 4.71 2.37
N LEU A 35 3.04 3.56 3.01
CA LEU A 35 2.86 3.44 4.44
C LEU A 35 4.04 2.69 5.04
N PHE A 36 4.37 2.94 6.30
CA PHE A 36 5.43 2.23 6.99
C PHE A 36 5.20 2.19 8.50
N THR A 37 5.78 1.19 9.16
CA THR A 37 5.92 1.18 10.62
C THR A 37 7.23 1.88 11.01
N PRO A 38 7.22 2.94 11.83
CA PRO A 38 8.45 3.64 12.22
C PRO A 38 9.45 2.79 13.00
N ASP A 39 8.97 1.72 13.64
CA ASP A 39 9.68 0.94 14.66
C ASP A 39 9.60 -0.59 14.44
N ALA A 40 9.11 -1.06 13.28
CA ALA A 40 9.01 -2.48 12.95
C ALA A 40 9.46 -2.87 11.53
N GLY A 41 9.89 -1.91 10.71
CA GLY A 41 10.50 -2.18 9.39
C GLY A 41 9.54 -2.64 8.29
N ALA A 42 8.23 -2.68 8.55
CA ALA A 42 7.22 -2.99 7.55
C ALA A 42 6.91 -1.79 6.65
N THR A 43 6.65 -2.05 5.36
CA THR A 43 6.33 -1.05 4.33
C THR A 43 5.21 -1.56 3.43
N TRP A 44 4.29 -0.68 3.05
CA TRP A 44 3.23 -0.95 2.08
C TRP A 44 3.21 0.13 0.99
N LEU A 45 2.99 -0.29 -0.25
CA LEU A 45 2.70 0.58 -1.40
C LEU A 45 1.30 0.26 -1.91
N LEU A 46 0.32 1.12 -1.60
CA LEU A 46 -1.09 0.88 -1.97
C LEU A 46 -1.43 1.55 -3.29
N THR A 47 -2.25 0.86 -4.09
CA THR A 47 -2.56 1.26 -5.47
C THR A 47 -4.04 1.41 -5.75
N LYS A 48 -4.89 0.64 -5.07
CA LYS A 48 -6.33 0.71 -5.21
C LYS A 48 -7.05 0.29 -3.93
N ILE A 49 -8.27 0.77 -3.77
CA ILE A 49 -9.24 0.31 -2.78
C ILE A 49 -10.37 -0.36 -3.54
N ASP A 50 -10.88 -1.47 -3.01
CA ASP A 50 -12.06 -2.14 -3.56
C ASP A 50 -13.27 -1.17 -3.46
N PRO A 51 -13.94 -0.85 -4.59
CA PRO A 51 -15.07 0.09 -4.58
C PRO A 51 -16.33 -0.49 -3.94
N ASP A 52 -16.43 -1.81 -3.78
CA ASP A 52 -17.55 -2.49 -3.12
C ASP A 52 -17.23 -2.79 -1.64
N ASP A 53 -15.94 -2.90 -1.29
CA ASP A 53 -15.47 -3.00 0.10
C ASP A 53 -14.32 -2.02 0.39
N HIS A 54 -14.69 -0.83 0.88
CA HIS A 54 -13.75 0.26 1.12
C HIS A 54 -12.72 0.01 2.25
N ASP A 55 -12.83 -1.11 2.99
CA ASP A 55 -11.80 -1.53 3.94
C ASP A 55 -10.66 -2.29 3.26
N HIS A 56 -10.87 -2.89 2.09
CA HIS A 56 -9.87 -3.67 1.39
C HIS A 56 -9.08 -2.82 0.39
N ALA A 57 -7.77 -2.82 0.52
CA ALA A 57 -6.85 -2.16 -0.41
C ALA A 57 -5.88 -3.18 -1.03
N PHE A 58 -5.48 -2.95 -2.27
CA PHE A 58 -4.49 -3.78 -2.97
C PHE A 58 -3.17 -3.03 -3.15
N GLY A 59 -2.07 -3.75 -2.98
CA GLY A 59 -0.74 -3.16 -3.09
C GLY A 59 0.39 -4.17 -2.93
N LEU A 60 1.60 -3.64 -2.78
CA LEU A 60 2.81 -4.38 -2.45
C LEU A 60 3.09 -4.23 -0.95
N CYS A 61 3.35 -5.34 -0.27
CA CYS A 61 3.59 -5.45 1.15
C CYS A 61 4.98 -6.02 1.39
N ASP A 62 5.72 -5.44 2.33
CA ASP A 62 6.97 -5.98 2.85
C ASP A 62 6.94 -5.88 4.37
N LEU A 63 6.90 -7.04 5.04
CA LEU A 63 6.84 -7.12 6.50
C LEU A 63 8.25 -7.15 7.14
N GLY A 64 9.31 -6.88 6.37
CA GLY A 64 10.69 -6.97 6.83
C GLY A 64 11.20 -8.41 6.98
N LEU A 65 10.54 -9.38 6.34
CA LEU A 65 10.83 -10.82 6.44
C LEU A 65 11.61 -11.37 5.24
N GLY A 66 12.07 -10.51 4.32
CA GLY A 66 12.79 -10.94 3.12
C GLY A 66 11.89 -11.40 1.96
N MET A 67 10.57 -11.32 2.13
CA MET A 67 9.58 -11.84 1.19
C MET A 67 8.48 -10.80 0.90
N PRO A 68 8.76 -9.78 0.06
CA PRO A 68 7.74 -8.83 -0.35
C PRO A 68 6.72 -9.48 -1.29
N GLU A 69 5.44 -9.17 -1.10
CA GLU A 69 4.33 -9.79 -1.82
C GLU A 69 3.25 -8.77 -2.21
N THR A 70 2.64 -8.98 -3.38
CA THR A 70 1.46 -8.20 -3.79
C THR A 70 0.19 -8.89 -3.32
N GLY A 71 -0.76 -8.13 -2.78
CA GLY A 71 -2.01 -8.71 -2.31
C GLY A 71 -2.99 -7.66 -1.78
N TRP A 72 -4.12 -8.18 -1.31
CA TRP A 72 -5.14 -7.40 -0.60
C TRP A 72 -4.80 -7.31 0.89
N VAL A 73 -5.14 -6.18 1.49
CA VAL A 73 -4.94 -5.89 2.91
C VAL A 73 -6.13 -5.08 3.44
N SER A 74 -6.54 -5.37 4.68
CA SER A 74 -7.53 -4.56 5.40
C SER A 74 -6.89 -3.27 5.94
N LEU A 75 -7.49 -2.13 5.61
CA LEU A 75 -7.12 -0.83 6.15
C LEU A 75 -7.46 -0.73 7.64
N GLY A 76 -8.52 -1.38 8.10
CA GLY A 76 -8.87 -1.55 9.50
C GLY A 76 -7.78 -2.31 10.27
N GLU A 77 -7.30 -3.44 9.73
CA GLU A 77 -6.19 -4.19 10.31
C GLU A 77 -4.90 -3.36 10.34
N LEU A 78 -4.54 -2.70 9.23
CA LEU A 78 -3.39 -1.79 9.19
C LEU A 78 -3.46 -0.69 10.25
N ALA A 79 -4.65 -0.14 10.52
CA ALA A 79 -4.84 0.86 11.58
C ALA A 79 -4.54 0.34 12.98
N THR A 80 -4.55 -0.98 13.19
CA THR A 80 -4.27 -1.65 14.46
C THR A 80 -2.82 -2.11 14.59
N VAL A 81 -2.07 -2.20 13.48
CA VAL A 81 -0.65 -2.59 13.48
C VAL A 81 0.16 -1.64 14.35
N ARG A 82 0.94 -2.22 15.26
CA ARG A 82 1.89 -1.50 16.13
C ARG A 82 3.23 -2.19 16.10
N GLY A 83 4.30 -1.42 16.01
CA GLY A 83 5.64 -1.95 16.17
C GLY A 83 6.06 -2.08 17.63
N ARG A 84 7.36 -2.33 17.83
CA ARG A 84 7.91 -2.68 19.15
C ARG A 84 7.76 -1.59 20.21
N LEU A 85 7.75 -0.32 19.80
CA LEU A 85 7.56 0.84 20.67
C LEU A 85 6.09 1.27 20.76
N GLY A 86 5.17 0.52 20.13
CA GLY A 86 3.75 0.85 20.13
C GLY A 86 3.37 1.99 19.20
N LEU A 87 4.23 2.34 18.22
CA LEU A 87 3.94 3.40 17.27
C LEU A 87 2.96 2.92 16.19
N PRO A 88 2.01 3.77 15.75
CA PRO A 88 1.11 3.43 14.65
C PRO A 88 1.83 3.45 13.30
N ILE A 89 1.18 2.90 12.28
CA ILE A 89 1.60 3.11 10.89
C ILE A 89 1.56 4.61 10.56
N GLU A 90 2.57 5.05 9.82
CA GLU A 90 2.68 6.40 9.28
C GLU A 90 2.65 6.40 7.76
N ARG A 91 2.25 7.54 7.20
CA ARG A 91 2.31 7.82 5.76
C ARG A 91 3.58 8.57 5.44
N ASP A 92 4.29 8.13 4.40
CA ASP A 92 5.42 8.88 3.86
C ASP A 92 4.91 10.12 3.09
N LEU A 93 5.22 11.31 3.61
CA LEU A 93 4.77 12.59 3.04
C LEU A 93 5.53 12.99 1.77
N HIS A 94 6.69 12.39 1.54
CA HIS A 94 7.59 12.74 0.44
C HIS A 94 7.62 11.67 -0.66
N PHE A 95 6.95 10.55 -0.43
CA PHE A 95 6.84 9.49 -1.42
C PHE A 95 6.21 9.99 -2.72
N ARG A 96 6.90 9.72 -3.83
CA ARG A 96 6.42 9.91 -5.19
C ARG A 96 6.71 8.63 -5.96
N ALA A 97 5.68 8.01 -6.50
CA ALA A 97 5.87 6.82 -7.30
C ALA A 97 6.58 7.14 -8.62
N GLU A 98 7.67 6.42 -8.89
CA GLU A 98 8.45 6.55 -10.12
C GLU A 98 8.14 5.41 -11.12
N LYS A 99 7.44 4.38 -10.65
CA LYS A 99 7.16 3.14 -11.40
C LYS A 99 5.75 2.65 -11.14
N ARG A 100 5.27 1.74 -12.00
CA ARG A 100 4.04 0.98 -11.78
C ARG A 100 4.24 -0.09 -10.70
N LEU A 101 3.15 -0.60 -10.13
CA LEU A 101 3.19 -1.60 -9.06
C LEU A 101 3.99 -2.84 -9.46
N SER A 102 3.75 -3.38 -10.67
CA SER A 102 4.45 -4.58 -11.16
C SER A 102 5.98 -4.42 -11.18
N ALA A 103 6.47 -3.22 -11.52
CA ALA A 103 7.89 -2.92 -11.53
C ALA A 103 8.47 -2.82 -10.11
N TYR A 104 7.75 -2.18 -9.18
CA TYR A 104 8.13 -2.19 -7.76
C TYR A 104 8.15 -3.61 -7.19
N ALA A 105 7.16 -4.44 -7.51
CA ALA A 105 7.07 -5.82 -7.04
C ALA A 105 8.24 -6.68 -7.55
N ARG A 106 8.58 -6.53 -8.84
CA ARG A 106 9.75 -7.21 -9.43
C ARG A 106 11.05 -6.81 -8.72
N ASP A 107 11.27 -5.51 -8.57
CA ASP A 107 12.49 -4.99 -7.95
C ASP A 107 12.57 -5.41 -6.48
N ALA A 108 11.44 -5.40 -5.76
CA ALA A 108 11.35 -5.84 -4.38
C ALA A 108 11.62 -7.34 -4.23
N ARG A 109 11.12 -8.17 -5.14
CA ARG A 109 11.41 -9.60 -5.16
C ARG A 109 12.89 -9.89 -5.37
N LEU A 110 13.56 -9.12 -6.23
CA LEU A 110 15.00 -9.27 -6.47
C LEU A 110 15.84 -8.82 -5.28
N ALA A 111 15.40 -7.76 -4.58
CA ALA A 111 16.10 -7.21 -3.43
C ALA A 111 15.74 -7.87 -2.10
N GLY A 112 14.68 -8.68 -2.05
CA GLY A 112 14.08 -9.22 -0.83
C GLY A 112 13.41 -8.15 0.05
N ARG A 113 13.21 -6.93 -0.45
CA ARG A 113 12.60 -5.81 0.27
C ARG A 113 12.09 -4.72 -0.67
N ILE A 114 11.14 -3.90 -0.25
CA ILE A 114 10.72 -2.73 -1.04
C ILE A 114 11.87 -1.70 -1.11
N VAL A 115 12.17 -1.25 -2.33
CA VAL A 115 13.14 -0.18 -2.61
C VAL A 115 12.42 0.94 -3.34
N VAL A 116 12.36 2.11 -2.71
CA VAL A 116 11.58 3.29 -3.12
C VAL A 116 12.38 4.56 -2.89
#